data_AF-A0A5S4FA70-F1
#
_entry.id   AF-A0A5S4FA70-F1
#
_cell.length_a   1.000
_cell.length_b   1.000
_cell.length_c   1.000
_cell.angle_alpha   90.00
_cell.angle_beta   90.00
_cell.angle_gamma   90.00
#
_symmetry.space_group_name_H-M   'P 1'
#
loop_
_entity.id
_entity.type
_entity.pdbx_description
1 polymer ?
#
loop_
_entity_poly.entity_id
_entity_poly.type
_entity_poly.pdbx_seq_one_letter_code
_entity_poly.pdbx_strand_id
1 'polypeptide(L)'
;MVHHHHRGRGAGPRRGGRDGDRVHRLSGRAVRGAARDPKDDLLSAMVQAQDETGVLSRRELVDTAFLLVVAGHETTVHLICNGMLALPRHPEQLAALRENPAALPAAVEEFLRFDGPVSTSTLRFTTKPVTIGGTEIPEGRLVLVSFLSANRDAAQFANPEDRPAWRPGLLMHGLTSLPVRASAQESGR
;
A
#
# COMPACT_ATOMS: atom_id res chain seq x y z
N MET A 1 18.09 -49.88 -12.96
CA MET A 1 18.74 -50.36 -11.73
C MET A 1 19.72 -49.26 -11.32
N VAL A 2 19.55 -48.41 -10.31
CA VAL A 2 18.65 -48.31 -9.15
C VAL A 2 18.41 -46.81 -8.88
N HIS A 3 17.18 -46.47 -8.50
CA HIS A 3 16.75 -45.18 -7.97
C HIS A 3 17.45 -44.85 -6.64
N HIS A 4 17.88 -43.59 -6.46
CA HIS A 4 17.96 -43.00 -5.12
C HIS A 4 17.07 -41.76 -5.02
N HIS A 5 15.89 -41.99 -4.45
CA HIS A 5 14.97 -40.97 -3.96
C HIS A 5 15.55 -40.28 -2.73
N HIS A 6 15.91 -39.00 -2.84
CA HIS A 6 15.98 -38.14 -1.68
C HIS A 6 14.59 -37.50 -1.48
N ARG A 7 13.76 -38.15 -0.65
CA ARG A 7 12.51 -37.57 -0.16
C ARG A 7 12.84 -36.44 0.81
N GLY A 8 12.86 -35.21 0.31
CA GLY A 8 12.76 -34.02 1.14
C GLY A 8 11.41 -34.00 1.84
N ARG A 9 11.44 -34.03 3.17
CA ARG A 9 10.25 -33.97 4.03
C ARG A 9 9.45 -32.71 3.71
N GLY A 10 8.16 -32.89 3.45
CA GLY A 10 7.23 -31.80 3.21
C GLY A 10 7.23 -30.81 4.37
N ALA A 11 7.56 -29.55 4.07
CA ALA A 11 7.27 -28.44 4.95
C ALA A 11 5.74 -28.35 5.06
N GLY A 12 5.20 -28.69 6.23
CA GLY A 12 3.79 -28.50 6.54
C GLY A 12 3.37 -27.03 6.39
N PRO A 13 2.05 -26.75 6.31
CA PRO A 13 1.54 -25.42 6.07
C PRO A 13 2.08 -24.44 7.12
N ARG A 14 2.76 -23.40 6.64
CA ARG A 14 3.27 -22.30 7.46
C ARG A 14 2.11 -21.72 8.28
N ARG A 15 2.29 -21.60 9.59
CA ARG A 15 1.33 -21.04 10.55
C ARG A 15 1.08 -19.55 10.25
N GLY A 16 0.21 -19.23 9.29
CA GLY A 16 -0.20 -17.87 8.93
C GLY A 16 -1.59 -17.44 9.42
N GLY A 17 -2.36 -18.32 10.07
CA GLY A 17 -3.80 -18.08 10.28
C GLY A 17 -4.23 -17.46 11.62
N ARG A 18 -3.41 -17.46 12.68
CA ARG A 18 -3.93 -17.20 14.04
C ARG A 18 -4.18 -15.73 14.39
N ASP A 19 -3.44 -14.80 13.80
CA ASP A 19 -3.52 -13.38 14.15
C ASP A 19 -4.54 -12.61 13.29
N GLY A 20 -4.64 -12.92 11.99
CA GLY A 20 -5.71 -12.42 11.13
C GLY A 20 -7.09 -12.76 11.68
N ASP A 21 -7.26 -13.98 12.18
CA ASP A 21 -8.48 -14.44 12.83
C ASP A 21 -8.82 -13.64 14.11
N ARG A 22 -7.82 -13.12 14.84
CA ARG A 22 -8.05 -12.32 16.06
C ARG A 22 -8.53 -10.92 15.72
N VAL A 23 -7.84 -10.24 14.82
CA VAL A 23 -8.17 -8.87 14.42
C VAL A 23 -9.52 -8.85 13.71
N HIS A 24 -9.80 -9.83 12.84
CA HIS A 24 -11.11 -9.98 12.20
C HIS A 24 -12.25 -10.17 13.21
N ARG A 25 -12.05 -11.04 14.22
CA ARG A 25 -13.01 -11.20 15.33
C ARG A 25 -13.20 -9.91 16.14
N LEU A 26 -12.13 -9.13 16.34
CA LEU A 26 -12.21 -7.85 17.03
C LEU A 26 -13.04 -6.84 16.22
N SER A 27 -12.80 -6.73 14.91
CA SER A 27 -13.61 -5.91 14.00
C SER A 27 -15.09 -6.30 14.07
N GLY A 28 -15.40 -7.60 14.09
CA GLY A 28 -16.76 -8.08 14.27
C GLY A 28 -17.39 -7.69 15.61
N ARG A 29 -16.60 -7.62 16.70
CA ARG A 29 -17.07 -7.12 18.01
C ARG A 29 -17.30 -5.62 17.98
N ALA A 30 -16.41 -4.85 17.36
CA ALA A 30 -16.52 -3.41 17.22
C ALA A 30 -17.79 -3.04 16.43
N VAL A 31 -18.05 -3.69 15.30
CA VAL A 31 -19.29 -3.49 14.50
C VAL A 31 -20.54 -3.75 15.34
N ARG A 32 -20.56 -4.83 16.14
CA ARG A 32 -21.69 -5.10 17.05
C ARG A 32 -21.84 -4.05 18.16
N GLY A 33 -20.74 -3.48 18.62
CA GLY A 33 -20.73 -2.38 19.58
C GLY A 33 -21.37 -1.13 18.97
N ALA A 34 -20.88 -0.71 17.79
CA ALA A 34 -21.38 0.44 17.06
C ALA A 34 -22.88 0.34 16.69
N ALA A 35 -23.38 -0.87 16.43
CA ALA A 35 -24.81 -1.09 16.19
C ALA A 35 -25.69 -1.00 17.46
N ARG A 36 -25.11 -1.19 18.65
CA ARG A 36 -25.84 -1.13 19.94
C ARG A 36 -25.78 0.25 20.58
N ASP A 37 -24.66 0.93 20.43
CA ASP A 37 -24.37 2.24 21.00
C ASP A 37 -23.66 3.09 19.94
N PRO A 38 -24.43 3.69 19.00
CA PRO A 38 -23.87 4.50 17.93
C PRO A 38 -23.15 5.74 18.46
N LYS A 39 -22.00 6.06 17.85
CA LYS A 39 -21.16 7.22 18.17
C LYS A 39 -20.91 8.06 16.93
N ASP A 40 -20.34 9.24 17.12
CA ASP A 40 -19.85 10.07 16.02
C ASP A 40 -18.48 9.56 15.53
N ASP A 41 -18.48 8.37 14.92
CA ASP A 41 -17.29 7.74 14.35
C ASP A 41 -17.58 7.02 13.03
N LEU A 42 -16.51 6.71 12.29
CA LEU A 42 -16.59 6.05 10.98
C LEU A 42 -17.29 4.68 11.05
N LEU A 43 -17.15 3.95 12.14
CA LEU A 43 -17.72 2.61 12.27
C LEU A 43 -19.23 2.66 12.43
N SER A 44 -19.73 3.58 13.25
CA SER A 44 -21.16 3.87 13.38
C SER A 44 -21.75 4.41 12.08
N ALA A 45 -21.03 5.28 11.36
CA ALA A 45 -21.46 5.74 10.04
C ALA A 45 -21.58 4.60 9.01
N MET A 46 -20.64 3.65 9.00
CA MET A 46 -20.71 2.47 8.12
C MET A 46 -21.85 1.51 8.50
N VAL A 47 -22.15 1.35 9.79
CA VAL A 47 -23.32 0.57 10.26
C VAL A 47 -24.62 1.23 9.80
N GLN A 48 -24.76 2.54 9.99
CA GLN A 48 -25.93 3.29 9.55
C GLN A 48 -26.14 3.17 8.03
N ALA A 49 -25.07 3.32 7.25
CA ALA A 49 -25.13 3.15 5.79
C ALA A 49 -25.58 1.73 5.40
N GLN A 50 -25.13 0.69 6.11
CA GLN A 50 -25.59 -0.69 5.90
C GLN A 50 -27.08 -0.86 6.18
N ASP A 51 -27.61 -0.22 7.22
CA ASP A 51 -29.02 -0.33 7.60
C ASP A 51 -29.95 0.48 6.66
N GLU A 52 -29.50 1.65 6.20
CA GLU A 52 -30.31 2.54 5.36
C GLU A 52 -30.28 2.17 3.87
N THR A 53 -29.12 1.77 3.36
CA THR A 53 -28.91 1.59 1.92
C THR A 53 -28.73 0.13 1.48
N GLY A 54 -28.40 -0.76 2.43
CA GLY A 54 -28.09 -2.17 2.13
C GLY A 54 -26.85 -2.37 1.24
N VAL A 55 -26.06 -1.31 0.99
CA VAL A 55 -24.89 -1.35 0.08
C VAL A 55 -23.80 -2.30 0.57
N LEU A 56 -23.71 -2.54 1.88
CA LEU A 56 -22.81 -3.52 2.48
C LEU A 56 -23.63 -4.60 3.16
N SER A 57 -23.38 -5.87 2.87
CA SER A 57 -23.83 -6.94 3.76
C SER A 57 -23.09 -6.84 5.09
N ARG A 58 -23.66 -7.44 6.14
CA ARG A 58 -23.00 -7.50 7.46
C ARG A 58 -21.61 -8.14 7.41
N ARG A 59 -21.39 -9.08 6.49
CA ARG A 59 -20.07 -9.70 6.27
C ARG A 59 -19.11 -8.68 5.67
N GLU A 60 -19.52 -8.00 4.60
CA GLU A 60 -18.70 -6.98 3.93
C GLU A 60 -18.39 -5.80 4.86
N LEU A 61 -19.30 -5.43 5.75
CA LEU A 61 -19.05 -4.42 6.78
C LEU A 61 -17.90 -4.82 7.72
N VAL A 62 -17.92 -6.06 8.21
CA VAL A 62 -16.84 -6.58 9.08
C VAL A 62 -15.53 -6.71 8.31
N ASP A 63 -15.57 -7.20 7.07
CA ASP A 63 -14.40 -7.35 6.21
C ASP A 63 -13.78 -5.97 5.87
N THR A 64 -14.61 -4.95 5.65
CA THR A 64 -14.18 -3.56 5.42
C THR A 64 -13.56 -2.95 6.67
N ALA A 65 -14.19 -3.12 7.84
CA ALA A 65 -13.63 -2.66 9.11
C ALA A 65 -12.28 -3.34 9.43
N PHE A 66 -12.17 -4.64 9.14
CA PHE A 66 -10.90 -5.36 9.24
C PHE A 66 -9.84 -4.81 8.28
N LEU A 67 -10.20 -4.58 7.01
CA LEU A 67 -9.29 -4.02 6.02
C LEU A 67 -8.77 -2.64 6.44
N LEU A 68 -9.63 -1.75 6.95
CA LEU A 68 -9.22 -0.42 7.42
C LEU A 68 -8.17 -0.50 8.53
N VAL A 69 -8.36 -1.40 9.51
CA VAL A 69 -7.42 -1.59 10.61
C VAL A 69 -6.07 -2.10 10.09
N VAL A 70 -6.08 -3.15 9.27
CA VAL A 70 -4.82 -3.76 8.79
C VAL A 70 -4.09 -2.82 7.83
N ALA A 71 -4.81 -2.22 6.89
CA ALA A 71 -4.21 -1.34 5.88
C ALA A 71 -3.64 -0.05 6.49
N GLY A 72 -4.29 0.50 7.52
CA GLY A 72 -3.88 1.74 8.18
C GLY A 72 -2.84 1.54 9.28
N HIS A 73 -2.85 0.40 9.98
CA HIS A 73 -1.99 0.19 11.13
C HIS A 73 -0.52 -0.03 10.74
N GLU A 74 -0.23 -1.07 9.95
CA GLU A 74 1.17 -1.43 9.68
C GLU A 74 1.88 -0.40 8.82
N THR A 75 1.19 0.18 7.84
CA THR A 75 1.79 1.18 6.95
C THR A 75 2.13 2.48 7.68
N THR A 76 1.22 2.98 8.51
CA THR A 76 1.43 4.21 9.29
C THR A 76 2.51 4.01 10.35
N VAL A 77 2.51 2.88 11.06
CA VAL A 77 3.56 2.57 12.05
C VAL A 77 4.92 2.51 11.38
N HIS A 78 5.05 1.79 10.25
CA HIS A 78 6.31 1.74 9.52
C HIS A 78 6.77 3.13 9.04
N LEU A 79 5.87 3.95 8.50
CA LEU A 79 6.23 5.31 8.07
C LEU A 79 6.76 6.17 9.23
N ILE A 80 6.09 6.13 10.38
CA ILE A 80 6.53 6.87 11.58
C ILE A 80 7.91 6.37 12.02
N CYS A 81 8.10 5.04 12.09
CA CYS A 81 9.39 4.46 12.46
C CYS A 81 10.50 4.85 11.49
N ASN A 82 10.25 4.77 10.18
CA ASN A 82 11.23 5.13 9.15
C ASN A 82 11.58 6.63 9.20
N GLY A 83 10.60 7.51 9.37
CA GLY A 83 10.84 8.94 9.57
C GLY A 83 11.67 9.22 10.83
N MET A 84 11.31 8.60 11.96
CA MET A 84 12.06 8.74 13.22
C MET A 84 13.49 8.17 13.14
N LEU A 85 13.72 7.19 12.27
CA LEU A 85 15.04 6.64 11.99
C LEU A 85 15.86 7.51 11.01
N ALA A 86 15.20 8.16 10.05
CA ALA A 86 15.83 9.02 9.06
C ALA A 86 16.34 10.34 9.67
N LEU A 87 15.56 10.97 10.53
CA LEU A 87 15.90 12.27 11.15
C LEU A 87 17.28 12.30 11.87
N PRO A 88 17.66 11.35 12.74
CA PRO A 88 18.98 11.36 13.38
C PRO A 88 20.13 11.05 12.42
N ARG A 89 19.85 10.40 11.27
CA ARG A 89 20.84 10.17 10.21
C ARG A 89 21.08 11.41 9.36
N HIS A 90 20.20 12.40 9.45
CA HIS A 90 20.22 13.66 8.71
C HIS A 90 19.99 14.86 9.67
N PRO A 91 20.91 15.12 10.61
CA PRO A 91 20.71 16.09 11.69
C PRO A 91 20.45 17.53 11.19
N GLU A 92 20.99 17.92 10.04
CA GLU A 92 20.73 19.21 9.41
C GLU A 92 19.27 19.37 8.96
N GLN A 93 18.63 18.28 8.54
CA GLN A 93 17.22 18.30 8.15
C GLN A 93 16.30 18.30 9.35
N LEU A 94 16.69 17.60 10.42
CA LEU A 94 16.03 17.70 11.71
C LEU A 94 16.11 19.13 12.26
N ALA A 95 17.26 19.80 12.13
CA ALA A 95 17.40 21.20 12.51
C ALA A 95 16.48 22.10 11.66
N ALA A 96 16.49 21.95 10.34
CA ALA A 96 15.62 22.71 9.44
C ALA A 96 14.11 22.51 9.74
N LEU A 97 13.68 21.28 10.06
CA LEU A 97 12.29 21.01 10.46
C LEU A 97 11.93 21.60 11.82
N ARG A 98 12.89 21.69 12.75
CA ARG A 98 12.68 22.35 14.04
C ARG A 98 12.54 23.86 13.88
N GLU A 99 13.33 24.46 12.98
CA GLU A 99 13.25 25.89 12.66
C GLU A 99 12.00 26.24 11.86
N ASN A 100 11.54 25.33 10.99
CA ASN A 100 10.34 25.52 10.18
C ASN A 100 9.41 24.28 10.20
N PRO A 101 8.54 24.15 11.22
CA PRO A 101 7.57 23.06 11.28
C PRO A 101 6.55 23.04 10.13
N ALA A 102 6.36 24.16 9.42
CA ALA A 102 5.47 24.21 8.26
C ALA A 102 5.99 23.37 7.07
N ALA A 103 7.25 22.92 7.11
CA ALA A 103 7.81 22.00 6.12
C ALA A 103 7.45 20.52 6.38
N LEU A 104 6.81 20.19 7.51
CA LEU A 104 6.44 18.81 7.86
C LEU A 104 5.65 18.06 6.78
N PRO A 105 4.65 18.66 6.10
CA PRO A 105 3.93 17.96 5.03
C PRO A 105 4.85 17.52 3.89
N ALA A 106 5.76 18.39 3.44
CA ALA A 106 6.73 18.05 2.39
C ALA A 106 7.74 16.99 2.86
N ALA A 107 8.09 16.99 4.16
CA ALA A 107 8.95 15.97 4.74
C ALA A 107 8.30 14.58 4.79
N VAL A 108 7.01 14.52 5.14
CA VAL A 108 6.25 13.27 5.13
C VAL A 108 6.19 12.67 3.72
N GLU A 109 5.96 13.49 2.69
CA GLU A 109 5.97 13.02 1.30
C GLU A 109 7.34 12.48 0.87
N GLU A 110 8.42 13.12 1.33
CA GLU A 110 9.77 12.65 1.03
C GLU A 110 10.11 11.36 1.81
N PHE A 111 9.59 11.17 3.03
CA PHE A 111 9.70 9.89 3.73
C PHE A 111 8.95 8.77 3.00
N LEU A 112 7.75 9.06 2.50
CA LEU A 112 6.96 8.13 1.68
C LEU A 112 7.70 7.75 0.38
N ARG A 113 8.36 8.71 -0.27
CA ARG A 113 9.17 8.44 -1.47
C ARG A 113 10.41 7.61 -1.13
N PHE A 114 11.19 8.07 -0.17
CA PHE A 114 12.54 7.56 0.05
C PHE A 114 12.55 6.18 0.75
N ASP A 115 11.71 5.99 1.76
CA ASP A 115 11.62 4.75 2.55
C ASP A 115 10.17 4.49 2.99
N GLY A 116 9.26 4.52 2.01
CA GLY A 116 7.84 4.29 2.24
C GLY A 116 7.51 2.86 2.68
N PRO A 117 6.40 2.67 3.42
CA PRO A 117 6.05 1.38 4.02
C PRO A 117 5.63 0.32 3.00
N VAL A 118 5.36 0.69 1.76
CA VAL A 118 4.87 -0.20 0.70
C VAL A 118 5.83 -0.16 -0.48
N SER A 119 6.46 -1.30 -0.77
CA SER A 119 7.48 -1.43 -1.82
C SER A 119 6.92 -1.78 -3.19
N THR A 120 5.72 -2.37 -3.23
CA THR A 120 5.10 -2.87 -4.48
C THR A 120 3.59 -2.63 -4.48
N SER A 121 3.01 -2.55 -5.68
CA SER A 121 1.56 -2.47 -5.84
C SER A 121 0.85 -3.74 -5.37
N THR A 122 -0.48 -3.65 -5.27
CA THR A 122 -1.32 -4.85 -5.27
C THR A 122 -1.12 -5.66 -6.55
N LEU A 123 -1.46 -6.95 -6.49
CA LEU A 123 -1.36 -7.86 -7.63
C LEU A 123 -2.19 -7.33 -8.80
N ARG A 124 -1.58 -7.24 -9.98
CA ARG A 124 -2.27 -6.96 -11.23
C ARG A 124 -2.13 -8.14 -12.17
N PHE A 125 -3.19 -8.45 -12.91
CA PHE A 125 -3.15 -9.46 -13.96
C PHE A 125 -3.52 -8.82 -15.27
N THR A 126 -2.74 -9.07 -16.32
CA THR A 126 -3.03 -8.61 -17.67
C THR A 126 -4.32 -9.28 -18.18
N THR A 127 -5.30 -8.49 -18.58
CA THR A 127 -6.57 -9.00 -19.16
C THR A 127 -6.49 -9.24 -20.67
N LYS A 128 -5.39 -8.81 -21.30
CA LYS A 128 -5.03 -9.00 -22.70
C LYS A 128 -3.52 -8.75 -22.84
N PRO A 129 -2.88 -9.07 -23.98
CA PRO A 129 -1.49 -8.68 -24.21
C PRO A 129 -1.29 -7.16 -24.04
N VAL A 130 -0.23 -6.76 -23.34
CA VAL A 130 0.14 -5.35 -23.11
C VAL A 130 1.63 -5.14 -23.34
N THR A 131 2.03 -3.98 -23.87
CA THR A 131 3.44 -3.60 -24.00
C THR A 131 3.80 -2.55 -22.96
N ILE A 132 4.84 -2.80 -22.15
CA ILE A 132 5.35 -1.87 -21.13
C ILE A 132 6.86 -1.75 -21.31
N GLY A 133 7.38 -0.53 -21.48
CA GLY A 133 8.83 -0.31 -21.65
C GLY A 133 9.43 -1.09 -22.84
N GLY A 134 8.66 -1.24 -23.93
CA GLY A 134 9.05 -2.05 -25.09
C GLY A 134 8.99 -3.56 -24.89
N THR A 135 8.57 -4.05 -23.72
CA THR A 135 8.40 -5.49 -23.44
C THR A 135 6.94 -5.88 -23.58
N GLU A 136 6.66 -6.88 -24.41
CA GLU A 136 5.32 -7.47 -24.52
C GLU A 136 5.07 -8.46 -23.38
N ILE A 137 3.94 -8.29 -22.70
CA ILE A 137 3.47 -9.13 -21.60
C ILE A 137 2.17 -9.80 -22.07
N PRO A 138 2.13 -11.14 -22.19
CA PRO A 138 0.93 -11.87 -22.61
C PRO A 138 -0.25 -11.71 -21.65
N GLU A 139 -1.43 -12.13 -22.07
CA GLU A 139 -2.63 -12.23 -21.22
C GLU A 139 -2.43 -13.20 -20.03
N GLY A 140 -3.15 -12.96 -18.93
CA GLY A 140 -3.16 -13.81 -17.74
C GLY A 140 -1.88 -13.75 -16.88
N ARG A 141 -0.94 -12.84 -17.16
CA ARG A 141 0.31 -12.72 -16.43
C ARG A 141 0.19 -11.79 -15.23
N LEU A 142 0.79 -12.21 -14.12
CA LEU A 142 0.95 -11.37 -12.93
C LEU A 142 1.97 -10.26 -13.23
N VAL A 143 1.60 -9.03 -12.88
CA VAL A 143 2.42 -7.83 -12.95
C VAL A 143 2.46 -7.19 -11.56
N LEU A 144 3.66 -6.87 -11.10
CA LEU A 144 3.91 -6.13 -9.86
C LEU A 144 4.61 -4.83 -10.22
N VAL A 145 4.06 -3.71 -9.78
CA VAL A 145 4.71 -2.40 -9.93
C VAL A 145 5.61 -2.18 -8.72
N SER A 146 6.91 -1.93 -8.96
CA SER A 146 7.86 -1.61 -7.90
C SER A 146 7.84 -0.12 -7.59
N PHE A 147 7.26 0.25 -6.45
CA PHE A 147 7.34 1.63 -5.96
C PHE A 147 8.76 2.00 -5.55
N LEU A 148 9.53 1.04 -5.04
CA LEU A 148 10.95 1.25 -4.72
C LEU A 148 11.75 1.74 -5.93
N SER A 149 11.53 1.10 -7.09
CA SER A 149 12.21 1.51 -8.32
C SER A 149 11.66 2.85 -8.84
N ALA A 150 10.33 3.00 -8.88
CA ALA A 150 9.70 4.21 -9.40
C ALA A 150 10.06 5.45 -8.58
N ASN A 151 10.12 5.34 -7.26
CA ASN A 151 10.47 6.43 -6.35
C ASN A 151 11.96 6.83 -6.42
N ARG A 152 12.79 6.04 -7.12
CA ARG A 152 14.21 6.31 -7.37
C ARG A 152 14.50 6.59 -8.86
N ASP A 153 13.49 6.75 -9.69
CA ASP A 153 13.67 7.02 -11.11
C ASP A 153 14.32 8.40 -11.32
N ALA A 154 15.54 8.42 -11.85
CA ALA A 154 16.29 9.63 -12.15
C ALA A 154 15.63 10.51 -13.23
N ALA A 155 14.77 9.94 -14.07
CA ALA A 155 13.98 10.71 -15.03
C ALA A 155 12.91 11.58 -14.36
N GLN A 156 12.48 11.21 -13.13
CA GLN A 156 11.45 11.92 -12.39
C GLN A 156 11.98 12.68 -11.17
N PHE A 157 13.00 12.15 -10.50
CA PHE A 157 13.57 12.73 -9.30
C PHE A 157 15.06 13.01 -9.50
N ALA A 158 15.42 14.30 -9.57
CA ALA A 158 16.83 14.69 -9.57
C ALA A 158 17.51 14.21 -8.27
N ASN A 159 18.68 13.58 -8.38
CA ASN A 159 19.40 12.99 -7.25
C ASN A 159 18.54 12.02 -6.43
N PRO A 160 18.00 10.95 -7.05
CA PRO A 160 16.98 10.10 -6.44
C PRO A 160 17.50 9.27 -5.25
N GLU A 161 18.79 8.94 -5.31
CA GLU A 161 19.54 8.18 -4.29
C GLU A 161 20.12 9.07 -3.20
N ASP A 162 20.27 10.36 -3.50
CA ASP A 162 20.84 11.31 -2.55
C ASP A 162 19.80 11.66 -1.49
N ARG A 163 20.34 12.23 -0.41
CA ARG A 163 19.65 12.70 0.78
C ARG A 163 18.25 13.27 0.48
N PRO A 164 17.23 12.93 1.30
CA PRO A 164 15.86 13.39 1.11
C PRO A 164 15.70 14.91 1.24
N ALA A 165 15.99 15.69 0.20
CA ALA A 165 15.72 17.13 0.22
C ALA A 165 14.21 17.37 0.14
N TRP A 166 13.64 18.17 1.04
CA TRP A 166 12.19 18.41 1.11
C TRP A 166 11.67 19.04 -0.18
N ARG A 167 10.87 18.29 -0.94
CA ARG A 167 10.30 18.72 -2.22
C ARG A 167 8.84 19.12 -2.02
N PRO A 168 8.44 20.37 -2.31
CA PRO A 168 7.04 20.74 -2.32
C PRO A 168 6.27 19.95 -3.39
N GLY A 169 5.09 19.43 -3.04
CA GLY A 169 4.10 18.97 -4.03
C GLY A 169 4.25 17.53 -4.55
N LEU A 170 4.98 16.64 -3.86
CA LEU A 170 4.86 15.20 -4.10
C LEU A 170 3.48 14.74 -3.62
N LEU A 171 2.43 14.91 -4.42
CA LEU A 171 1.22 14.10 -4.22
C LEU A 171 1.48 12.77 -4.91
N MET A 172 1.43 11.69 -4.12
CA MET A 172 1.32 10.31 -4.62
C MET A 172 0.09 10.17 -5.53
N HIS A 173 0.19 10.55 -6.80
CA HIS A 173 -0.84 10.36 -7.83
C HIS A 173 -1.03 8.87 -8.24
N GLY A 174 -0.59 7.92 -7.41
CA GLY A 174 -0.22 6.58 -7.88
C GLY A 174 -0.95 5.39 -7.28
N LEU A 175 -1.82 5.54 -6.28
CA LEU A 175 -2.51 4.36 -5.71
C LEU A 175 -3.80 3.98 -6.45
N THR A 176 -4.40 4.90 -7.21
CA THR A 176 -5.64 4.63 -7.97
C THR A 176 -5.69 5.21 -9.39
N SER A 177 -4.75 6.06 -9.82
CA SER A 177 -4.90 6.88 -11.02
C SER A 177 -3.70 6.89 -11.98
N LEU A 178 -3.10 5.75 -12.31
CA LEU A 178 -2.29 5.67 -13.53
C LEU A 178 -3.21 5.38 -14.73
N PRO A 179 -3.55 6.37 -15.58
CA PRO A 179 -4.03 6.06 -16.90
C PRO A 179 -2.83 5.50 -17.67
N VAL A 180 -2.84 4.20 -17.95
CA VAL A 180 -2.04 3.62 -19.02
C VAL A 180 -2.54 4.29 -20.31
N ARG A 181 -1.91 5.40 -20.72
CA ARG A 181 -2.07 5.93 -22.07
C ARG A 181 -1.42 4.94 -23.02
N ALA A 182 -2.18 3.94 -23.45
CA ALA A 182 -1.87 3.16 -24.61
C ALA A 182 -1.95 4.09 -25.83
N SER A 183 -0.80 4.55 -26.33
CA SER A 183 -0.70 5.12 -27.67
C SER A 183 -0.87 3.98 -28.67
N ALA A 184 -2.11 3.72 -29.08
CA ALA A 184 -2.38 2.94 -30.29
C ALA A 184 -1.99 3.82 -31.49
N GLN A 185 -0.87 3.53 -32.12
CA GLN A 185 -0.66 3.98 -33.49
C GLN A 185 -1.57 3.13 -34.38
N GLU A 186 -2.63 3.75 -34.89
CA GLU A 186 -3.40 3.22 -36.01
C GLU A 186 -2.49 3.18 -37.25
N SER A 187 -2.03 1.97 -37.62
CA SER A 187 -1.54 1.74 -38.97
C SER A 187 -2.75 1.50 -39.86
N GLY A 188 -3.08 2.52 -40.66
CA GLY A 188 -4.01 2.42 -41.76
C GLY A 188 -3.60 1.36 -42.78
N ARG A 189 -4.62 0.85 -43.48
CA ARG A 189 -4.55 -0.04 -44.63
C ARG A 189 -3.80 0.56 -45.81
#